data_AF-A0A920B888-F1
#
_entry.id   AF-A0A920B888-F1
#
_cell.length_a   1.000
_cell.length_b   1.000
_cell.length_c   1.000
_cell.angle_alpha   90.00
_cell.angle_beta   90.00
_cell.angle_gamma   90.00
#
_symmetry.space_group_name_H-M   'P 1'
#
loop_
_entity.id
_entity.type
_entity.pdbx_description
1 polymer ?
#
loop_
_entity_poly.entity_id
_entity_poly.type
_entity_poly.pdbx_seq_one_letter_code
_entity_poly.pdbx_strand_id
1 'polypeptide(L)' 'MQSKVLILDFGSQVTKLIARNIRELNVYCEIIPYNSSLEKIKSMNPDCLILSGSPASIYDKNLHFLTKEY' A
#
# COMPACT_ATOMS: atom_id res chain seq x y z
N MET A 1 -22.71 2.78 2.08
CA MET A 1 -21.29 3.11 1.83
C MET A 1 -20.53 1.80 1.70
N GLN A 2 -19.73 1.62 0.66
CA GLN A 2 -18.93 0.42 0.45
C GLN A 2 -17.55 0.67 1.05
N SER A 3 -17.13 -0.14 2.02
CA SER A 3 -15.82 0.00 2.65
C SER A 3 -14.71 -0.14 1.62
N LYS A 4 -13.75 0.79 1.63
CA LYS A 4 -12.60 0.83 0.72
C LYS A 4 -11.30 0.60 1.48
N VAL A 5 -10.55 -0.40 1.05
CA VAL A 5 -9.19 -0.67 1.53
C VAL A 5 -8.18 -0.20 0.50
N LEU A 6 -7.18 0.57 0.93
CA LEU A 6 -6.06 0.98 0.11
C LEU A 6 -4.80 0.23 0.54
N ILE A 7 -4.10 -0.38 -0.40
CA ILE A 7 -2.87 -1.13 -0.14
C ILE A 7 -1.70 -0.36 -0.76
N LEU A 8 -0.79 0.14 0.08
CA LEU A 8 0.47 0.73 -0.34
C LEU A 8 1.49 -0.38 -0.58
N ASP A 9 1.89 -0.59 -1.83
CA ASP A 9 2.82 -1.64 -2.23
C ASP A 9 4.27 -1.17 -2.19
N PHE A 10 5.04 -1.79 -1.31
CA PHE A 10 6.50 -1.66 -1.16
C PHE A 10 7.27 -2.78 -1.90
N GLY A 11 6.58 -3.54 -2.76
CA GLY A 11 7.17 -4.58 -3.61
C GLY A 11 7.13 -5.98 -2.99
N SER A 12 6.23 -6.23 -2.04
CA SER A 12 6.08 -7.56 -1.45
C SER A 12 5.52 -8.56 -2.46
N GLN A 13 6.08 -9.78 -2.44
CA GLN A 13 5.55 -10.90 -3.21
C GLN A 13 4.12 -11.28 -2.77
N VAL A 14 3.71 -10.94 -1.54
CA VAL A 14 2.39 -11.28 -0.98
C VAL A 14 1.32 -10.21 -1.20
N THR A 15 1.64 -9.03 -1.75
CA THR A 15 0.66 -7.92 -1.93
C THR A 15 -0.60 -8.37 -2.68
N LYS A 16 -0.43 -9.20 -3.71
CA LYS A 16 -1.55 -9.75 -4.50
C LYS A 16 -2.43 -10.73 -3.70
N LEU A 17 -1.86 -11.48 -2.75
CA LEU A 17 -2.61 -12.38 -1.88
C LEU A 17 -3.47 -11.60 -0.89
N ILE A 18 -2.94 -10.52 -0.33
CA ILE A 18 -3.70 -9.61 0.54
C ILE A 18 -4.92 -9.06 -0.22
N ALA A 19 -4.71 -8.54 -1.43
CA ALA A 19 -5.80 -8.03 -2.25
C ALA A 19 -6.83 -9.11 -2.64
N ARG A 20 -6.37 -10.34 -2.89
CA ARG A 20 -7.26 -11.47 -3.15
C ARG A 20 -8.14 -11.78 -1.93
N ASN A 21 -7.56 -11.90 -0.74
CA ASN A 21 -8.29 -12.18 0.48
C ASN A 21 -9.33 -11.08 0.79
N ILE A 22 -8.99 -9.80 0.57
CA ILE A 22 -9.95 -8.69 0.78
C ILE A 22 -11.12 -8.78 -0.19
N ARG A 23 -10.87 -9.13 -1.45
CA ARG A 23 -11.94 -9.30 -2.45
C ARG A 23 -12.81 -10.52 -2.15
N GLU A 24 -12.25 -11.59 -1.60
CA GLU A 24 -13.01 -12.76 -1.12
C GLU A 24 -13.98 -12.40 0.03
N LEU A 25 -13.66 -11.34 0.79
CA LEU A 25 -14.55 -10.75 1.80
C LEU A 25 -15.58 -9.76 1.23
N ASN A 26 -15.69 -9.64 -0.11
CA ASN A 26 -16.55 -8.68 -0.81
C ASN A 26 -16.27 -7.20 -0.46
N VAL A 27 -15.05 -6.89 -0.03
CA VAL A 27 -14.60 -5.53 0.26
C VAL A 27 -13.83 -4.99 -0.95
N TYR A 28 -14.07 -3.74 -1.32
CA TYR A 28 -13.35 -3.10 -2.43
C TYR A 28 -11.92 -2.75 -2.00
N CYS A 29 -10.93 -3.05 -2.85
CA CYS A 29 -9.56 -2.67 -2.60
C CYS A 29 -8.80 -2.22 -3.84
N GLU A 30 -7.91 -1.24 -3.64
CA GLU A 30 -6.95 -0.76 -4.63
C GLU A 30 -5.52 -0.96 -4.14
N ILE A 31 -4.62 -1.32 -5.05
CA ILE A 31 -3.18 -1.41 -4.80
C ILE A 31 -2.54 -0.19 -5.48
N ILE A 32 -1.79 0.60 -4.73
CA ILE A 32 -1.04 1.73 -5.27
C ILE A 32 0.43 1.66 -4.82
N PRO A 33 1.38 2.23 -5.59
CA PRO A 33 2.77 2.30 -5.18
C PRO A 33 2.96 3.05 -3.86
N TYR A 34 3.90 2.62 -3.02
CA TYR A 34 4.20 3.26 -1.73
C TYR A 34 4.58 4.75 -1.84
N ASN A 35 5.16 5.15 -2.97
CA ASN A 35 5.57 6.53 -3.27
C ASN A 35 4.43 7.40 -3.84
N SER A 36 3.18 6.94 -3.73
CA SER A 36 2.01 7.76 -4.08
C SER A 36 1.93 8.98 -3.15
N SER A 37 1.58 10.15 -3.71
CA SER A 37 1.47 11.38 -2.93
C SER A 37 0.40 11.29 -1.84
N LEU A 38 0.62 11.99 -0.73
CA LEU A 38 -0.34 12.03 0.37
C LEU A 38 -1.69 12.63 -0.08
N GLU A 39 -1.66 13.61 -0.98
CA GLU A 39 -2.87 14.20 -1.56
C GLU A 39 -3.71 13.17 -2.30
N LYS A 40 -3.07 12.31 -3.11
CA LYS A 40 -3.73 11.21 -3.81
C LYS A 40 -4.33 10.20 -2.84
N ILE A 41 -3.58 9.81 -1.81
CA ILE A 41 -4.07 8.88 -0.78
C ILE A 41 -5.31 9.45 -0.08
N LYS A 42 -5.26 10.74 0.29
CA LYS A 42 -6.40 11.44 0.91
C LYS A 42 -7.59 11.57 -0.04
N SER A 43 -7.37 11.87 -1.32
CA SER A 43 -8.46 12.02 -2.30
C SER A 43 -9.20 10.70 -2.57
N MET A 44 -8.55 9.56 -2.33
CA MET A 44 -9.18 8.24 -2.46
C MET A 44 -10.14 7.92 -1.31
N ASN A 45 -10.04 8.65 -0.19
CA ASN A 45 -10.84 8.50 1.04
C ASN A 45 -11.00 7.04 1.49
N PRO A 46 -9.89 6.32 1.78
CA PRO A 46 -9.95 4.93 2.21
C PRO A 46 -10.44 4.81 3.66
N ASP A 47 -11.23 3.78 3.94
CA ASP A 47 -11.63 3.43 5.31
C ASP A 47 -10.51 2.67 6.06
N CYS A 48 -9.60 2.05 5.31
CA CYS A 48 -8.48 1.29 5.84
C CYS A 48 -7.27 1.41 4.91
N LEU A 49 -6.07 1.50 5.51
CA LEU A 49 -4.80 1.55 4.81
C LEU A 49 -3.94 0.36 5.25
N ILE A 50 -3.46 -0.42 4.27
CA ILE A 50 -2.53 -1.52 4.48
C ILE A 50 -1.17 -1.13 3.88
N LEU A 51 -0.12 -1.20 4.68
CA LEU A 51 1.25 -1.09 4.20
C LEU A 51 1.75 -2.50 3.89
N SER A 52 2.06 -2.80 2.63
CA SER A 52 2.63 -4.11 2.30
C SER A 52 4.04 -4.22 2.86
N GLY A 53 4.54 -5.46 2.98
CA GLY A 53 5.96 -5.68 3.19
C GLY A 53 6.81 -5.23 2.00
N SER A 54 8.13 -5.30 2.18
CA SER A 54 9.12 -5.22 1.11
C SER A 54 10.10 -6.39 1.28
N PRO A 55 10.64 -6.98 0.20
CA PRO A 55 11.74 -7.92 0.31
C PRO A 55 13.04 -7.27 0.79
N ALA A 56 13.13 -5.93 0.73
CA ALA A 56 14.31 -5.18 1.12
C ALA A 56 14.27 -4.85 2.62
N SER A 57 15.45 -4.92 3.26
CA SER A 57 15.63 -4.47 4.65
C SER A 57 15.53 -2.95 4.73
N ILE A 58 14.84 -2.42 5.74
CA ILE A 58 14.72 -0.98 5.99
C ILE A 58 16.10 -0.32 6.17
N TYR A 59 17.09 -1.09 6.62
CA TYR A 59 18.46 -0.63 6.87
C TYR A 59 19.38 -0.74 5.65
N ASP A 60 18.89 -1.25 4.54
CA ASP A 60 19.72 -1.42 3.35
C ASP A 60 20.04 -0.05 2.74
N LYS A 61 21.32 0.28 2.57
CA LYS A 61 21.73 1.60 2.07
C LYS A 61 21.30 1.84 0.62
N ASN A 62 20.99 0.78 -0.12
CA ASN A 62 20.51 0.83 -1.50
C ASN A 62 18.99 0.99 -1.59
N LEU A 63 18.31 1.08 -0.45
CA LEU A 63 16.87 1.26 -0.37
C LEU A 63 16.49 2.67 -0.84
N HIS A 64 15.93 2.76 -2.05
CA HIS A 64 15.43 4.03 -2.61
C HIS A 64 14.15 4.56 -1.93
N PHE A 65 13.72 3.98 -0.79
CA PHE A 65 12.47 4.34 -0.10
C PHE A 65 12.53 5.66 0.69
N LEU A 66 13.70 6.30 0.79
CA LEU A 66 13.88 7.49 1.63
C LEU A 66 14.50 8.65 0.83
N THR A 67 13.72 9.29 -0.03
CA THR A 67 13.92 10.72 -0.25
C THR A 67 13.44 11.42 1.02
N LYS A 68 14.37 11.78 1.90
CA LYS A 68 14.10 12.70 3.01
C LYS A 68 13.66 14.04 2.41
N GLU A 69 12.36 14.26 2.27
CA GLU A 69 11.82 15.60 2.28
C GLU A 69 11.40 15.88 3.73
N TYR A 70 12.28 16.59 4.44
CA TYR A 70 11.96 17.32 5.67
C TYR A 70 11.59 18.75 5.28
#